data_AF-A0A077Z5R9-F1
#
_entry.id   AF-A0A077Z5R9-F1
#
_cell.length_a   1.000
_cell.length_b   1.000
_cell.length_c   1.000
_cell.angle_alpha   90.00
_cell.angle_beta   90.00
_cell.angle_gamma   90.00
#
_symmetry.space_group_name_H-M   'P 1'
#
loop_
_entity.id
_entity.type
_entity.pdbx_description
1 polymer ?
#
loop_
_entity_poly.entity_id
_entity_poly.type
_entity_poly.pdbx_seq_one_letter_code
_entity_poly.pdbx_strand_id
1 'polypeptide(L)'
;MVESTETEIPATNGTANRAGSSASPLPNNGNSLDRYGPTIVRFTQFKTATDIPEQFYQRHVRLRGIVNSVNGDGQLLIAHSPILRLPWQKPQPSRLNVRLAGIDLVNGGADWLRHNLSSKAVKFELLKRHEQNILADVFAKRTRWSPLFYNVNQELVRRGLSRIVSFDNEEHLRDVQLIPRYGRLIQRLLISEHYADKRGIGYWKRPNAIEAMASYSVQTTEMIKHSNVATLFNLLYRQTKALSLVLLTTCRRMLPFVFRGLRVAFDSAKRTVTLLWRLVQSKRADLYYMPSLMSNVQHRRHFASMYHAQPFGHRLFRGIVKAHPRVLNRTVLVKNNDVETAMKLLNRNMAAEGLLDIYRRTRYYEKPYQQRNRLSYEICKAIYNEDMRRKIALVTRKNRADRWPGQY
;
A
#
# COMPACT_ATOMS: atom_id res chain seq x y z
N MET A 1 -1.38 -31.54 53.13
CA MET A 1 -2.39 -30.91 54.00
C MET A 1 -1.69 -29.86 54.82
N VAL A 2 -1.79 -28.59 54.43
CA VAL A 2 -1.64 -27.46 55.36
C VAL A 2 -2.68 -26.46 54.90
N GLU A 3 -3.71 -26.34 55.74
CA GLU A 3 -4.92 -25.56 55.58
C GLU A 3 -4.84 -24.36 56.51
N SER A 4 -5.38 -23.24 56.04
CA SER A 4 -5.92 -22.09 56.79
C SER A 4 -5.07 -21.39 57.86
N THR A 5 -4.82 -20.10 57.63
CA THR A 5 -4.98 -19.05 58.65
C THR A 5 -5.39 -17.74 57.98
N GLU A 6 -6.70 -17.58 57.75
CA GLU A 6 -7.32 -16.27 57.57
C GLU A 6 -7.26 -15.52 58.89
N THR A 7 -6.77 -14.28 58.84
CA THR A 7 -6.71 -13.34 59.97
C THR A 7 -7.70 -12.21 59.69
N GLU A 8 -8.90 -12.34 60.23
CA GLU A 8 -9.83 -11.25 60.48
C GLU A 8 -9.63 -10.68 61.91
N ILE A 9 -10.21 -9.50 62.17
CA ILE A 9 -10.44 -8.77 63.47
C ILE A 9 -9.67 -7.42 63.55
N PRO A 10 -10.29 -6.28 63.98
CA PRO A 10 -11.68 -5.85 63.80
C PRO A 10 -11.84 -4.33 63.51
N ALA A 11 -13.08 -3.92 63.25
CA ALA A 11 -13.53 -2.54 63.35
C ALA A 11 -13.62 -2.08 64.81
N THR A 12 -13.07 -0.91 65.13
CA THR A 12 -13.39 -0.17 66.36
C THR A 12 -13.79 1.27 66.04
N ASN A 13 -14.82 1.67 66.78
CA ASN A 13 -15.56 2.92 66.69
C ASN A 13 -14.77 4.12 67.19
N GLY A 14 -15.01 5.27 66.55
CA GLY A 14 -15.34 6.54 67.20
C GLY A 14 -14.30 7.16 68.15
N THR A 15 -13.79 8.33 67.76
CA THR A 15 -13.93 9.55 68.58
C THR A 15 -13.59 10.79 67.77
N ALA A 16 -14.49 11.75 67.84
CA ALA A 16 -14.36 13.07 67.27
C ALA A 16 -13.30 13.87 68.02
N ASN A 17 -12.22 14.27 67.34
CA ASN A 17 -11.39 15.37 67.78
C ASN A 17 -11.58 16.56 66.82
N ARG A 18 -12.34 17.51 67.36
CA ARG A 18 -12.50 18.90 66.98
C ARG A 18 -11.20 19.65 67.32
N ALA A 19 -10.93 20.71 66.55
CA ALA A 19 -9.93 21.76 66.75
C ALA A 19 -8.53 21.49 66.15
N GLY A 20 -8.30 22.17 65.02
CA GLY A 20 -7.01 22.27 64.36
C GLY A 20 -7.16 23.17 63.13
N SER A 21 -7.36 24.46 63.35
CA SER A 21 -7.32 25.49 62.32
C SER A 21 -5.91 25.57 61.73
N SER A 22 -5.61 24.77 60.71
CA SER A 22 -4.44 24.97 59.86
C SER A 22 -4.91 25.31 58.47
N ALA A 23 -4.70 26.58 58.11
CA ALA A 23 -4.70 27.15 56.77
C ALA A 23 -5.02 26.17 55.65
N SER A 24 -6.20 26.33 55.05
CA SER A 24 -6.52 25.76 53.75
C SER A 24 -5.36 26.06 52.80
N PRO A 25 -4.72 25.04 52.19
CA PRO A 25 -3.59 25.28 51.31
C PRO A 25 -4.08 26.15 50.16
N LEU A 26 -3.47 27.32 50.02
CA LEU A 26 -3.66 28.17 48.84
C LEU A 26 -3.45 27.28 47.61
N PRO A 27 -4.44 27.19 46.71
CA PRO A 27 -4.36 26.29 45.58
C PRO A 27 -3.15 26.68 44.75
N ASN A 28 -2.24 25.72 44.60
CA ASN A 28 -1.01 25.82 43.85
C ASN A 28 -1.28 26.51 42.50
N ASN A 29 -0.75 27.72 42.33
CA ASN A 29 -1.08 28.68 41.27
C ASN A 29 -0.57 28.25 39.86
N GLY A 30 -0.28 26.96 39.67
CA GLY A 30 0.33 26.40 38.46
C GLY A 30 -0.64 25.93 37.37
N ASN A 31 -1.94 25.75 37.65
CA ASN A 31 -2.84 25.02 36.73
C ASN A 31 -3.94 25.86 36.07
N SER A 32 -3.83 27.20 36.04
CA SER A 32 -4.81 28.04 35.34
C SER A 32 -4.79 27.86 33.81
N LEU A 33 -3.67 27.40 33.25
CA LEU A 33 -3.51 27.13 31.81
C LEU A 33 -4.19 25.83 31.33
N ASP A 34 -4.47 24.87 32.22
CA ASP A 34 -5.00 23.55 31.84
C ASP A 34 -6.45 23.61 31.34
N ARG A 35 -7.26 24.54 31.86
CA ARG A 35 -8.67 24.69 31.43
C ARG A 35 -8.81 25.25 30.01
N TYR A 36 -7.85 26.04 29.53
CA TYR A 36 -7.96 26.75 28.26
C TYR A 36 -7.25 26.05 27.09
N GLY A 37 -6.58 24.92 27.32
CA GLY A 37 -5.81 24.19 26.29
C GLY A 37 -6.51 24.00 24.93
N PRO A 38 -7.77 23.54 24.86
CA PRO A 38 -8.49 23.39 23.59
C PRO A 38 -8.89 24.71 22.93
N THR A 39 -9.07 25.77 23.71
CA THR A 39 -9.54 27.09 23.26
C THR A 39 -8.37 27.92 22.71
N ILE A 40 -7.19 27.83 23.33
CA ILE A 40 -5.97 28.54 22.91
C ILE A 40 -5.62 28.16 21.46
N VAL A 41 -5.59 26.86 21.11
CA VAL A 41 -5.24 26.37 19.77
C VAL A 41 -6.11 27.00 18.67
N ARG A 42 -7.37 27.30 18.98
CA ARG A 42 -8.36 27.69 17.95
C ARG A 42 -8.07 29.07 17.37
N PHE A 43 -7.54 30.00 18.17
CA PHE A 43 -7.48 31.42 17.83
C PHE A 43 -6.07 32.03 17.85
N THR A 44 -5.09 31.38 18.48
CA THR A 44 -3.74 31.96 18.59
C THR A 44 -2.89 31.68 17.35
N GLN A 45 -2.20 32.70 16.85
CA GLN A 45 -1.17 32.55 15.84
C GLN A 45 0.22 32.51 16.50
N PHE A 46 0.89 31.35 16.43
CA PHE A 46 2.26 31.19 16.94
C PHE A 46 3.28 31.80 15.97
N LYS A 47 4.24 32.60 16.47
CA LYS A 47 5.25 33.26 15.63
C LYS A 47 6.52 32.44 15.56
N THR A 48 7.01 31.95 16.71
CA THR A 48 8.23 31.14 16.85
C THR A 48 7.92 29.80 17.54
N ALA A 49 8.91 28.90 17.55
CA ALA A 49 8.79 27.61 18.23
C ALA A 49 8.67 27.72 19.77
N THR A 50 9.17 28.81 20.35
CA THR A 50 9.08 29.08 21.79
C THR A 50 7.69 29.52 22.23
N ASP A 51 6.92 30.15 21.33
CA ASP A 51 5.55 30.59 21.60
C ASP A 51 4.56 29.42 21.72
N ILE A 52 4.95 28.23 21.26
CA ILE A 52 4.10 27.04 21.30
C ILE A 52 4.19 26.42 22.70
N PRO A 53 3.06 26.28 23.43
CA PRO A 53 3.08 25.69 24.77
C PRO A 53 3.59 24.24 24.77
N GLU A 54 4.34 23.85 25.81
CA GLU A 54 4.94 22.52 25.91
C GLU A 54 3.89 21.39 25.83
N GLN A 55 2.68 21.65 26.35
CA GLN A 55 1.55 20.72 26.27
C GLN A 55 1.19 20.32 24.83
N PHE A 56 1.48 21.16 23.84
CA PHE A 56 1.20 20.88 22.44
C PHE A 56 2.18 19.84 21.87
N TYR A 57 3.44 19.86 22.31
CA TYR A 57 4.43 18.85 21.97
C TYR A 57 4.08 17.51 22.62
N GLN A 58 3.75 17.51 23.92
CA GLN A 58 3.35 16.30 24.65
C GLN A 58 2.10 15.64 24.05
N ARG A 59 1.11 16.43 23.64
CA ARG A 59 -0.12 15.95 22.99
C ARG A 59 0.03 15.68 21.49
N HIS A 60 1.18 15.99 20.90
CA HIS A 60 1.46 15.85 19.48
C HIS A 60 0.41 16.56 18.60
N VAL A 61 0.14 17.83 18.92
CA VAL A 61 -0.90 18.61 18.25
C VAL A 61 -0.51 18.86 16.80
N ARG A 62 -1.49 18.75 15.89
CA ARG A 62 -1.30 19.09 14.49
C ARG A 62 -1.63 20.55 14.24
N LEU A 63 -0.63 21.32 13.86
CA LEU A 63 -0.78 22.70 13.43
C LEU A 63 -0.92 22.79 11.91
N ARG A 64 -1.43 23.91 11.44
CA ARG A 64 -1.59 24.22 10.02
C ARG A 64 -0.77 25.45 9.68
N GLY A 65 -0.28 25.51 8.46
CA GLY A 65 0.43 26.69 7.98
C GLY A 65 0.64 26.68 6.49
N ILE A 66 1.17 27.77 5.97
CA ILE A 66 1.58 27.92 4.58
C ILE A 66 3.10 27.95 4.56
N VAL A 67 3.72 27.13 3.71
CA VAL A 67 5.18 27.15 3.53
C VAL A 67 5.53 28.39 2.73
N ASN A 68 6.23 29.34 3.35
CA ASN A 68 6.71 30.55 2.67
C ASN A 68 7.89 30.20 1.76
N SER A 69 8.86 29.48 2.29
CA SER A 69 10.08 29.07 1.58
C SER A 69 10.72 27.87 2.27
N VAL A 70 11.72 27.28 1.61
CA VAL A 70 12.49 26.13 2.12
C VAL A 70 13.97 26.47 2.11
N ASN A 71 14.61 26.37 3.26
CA ASN A 71 16.03 26.70 3.47
C ASN A 71 16.97 25.74 2.71
N GLY A 72 18.25 26.12 2.63
CA GLY A 72 19.36 25.29 2.13
C GLY A 72 19.29 23.84 2.63
N ASP A 73 19.18 23.72 3.95
CA ASP A 73 19.20 22.46 4.70
C ASP A 73 17.86 21.70 4.66
N GLY A 74 16.87 22.21 3.93
CA GLY A 74 15.53 21.64 3.82
C GLY A 74 14.59 21.89 5.00
N GLN A 75 14.93 22.82 5.89
CA GLN A 75 13.99 23.35 6.87
C GLN A 75 12.89 24.15 6.15
N LEU A 76 11.64 23.95 6.57
CA LEU A 76 10.46 24.61 6.02
C LEU A 76 10.18 25.87 6.86
N LEU A 77 10.18 27.03 6.22
CA LEU A 77 9.75 28.29 6.84
C LEU A 77 8.24 28.40 6.70
N ILE A 78 7.52 28.12 7.79
CA ILE A 78 6.06 28.02 7.77
C ILE A 78 5.44 29.25 8.44
N ALA A 79 4.54 29.91 7.71
CA ALA A 79 3.60 30.84 8.29
C ALA A 79 2.44 30.09 8.95
N HIS A 80 2.34 30.14 10.28
CA HIS A 80 1.28 29.48 11.02
C HIS A 80 -0.10 30.05 10.64
N SER A 81 -1.05 29.15 10.38
CA SER A 81 -2.45 29.50 10.18
C SER A 81 -3.27 28.98 11.35
N PRO A 82 -3.85 29.86 12.20
CA PRO A 82 -4.77 29.42 13.24
C PRO A 82 -5.98 28.71 12.62
N ILE A 83 -6.65 27.85 13.40
CA ILE A 83 -7.81 27.08 12.94
C ILE A 83 -8.97 28.02 12.61
N LEU A 84 -9.20 29.04 13.45
CA LEU A 84 -10.16 30.11 13.22
C LEU A 84 -9.45 31.45 13.34
N ARG A 85 -9.51 32.27 12.28
CA ARG A 85 -9.08 33.68 12.34
C ARG A 85 -10.25 34.53 12.81
N LEU A 86 -10.03 35.33 13.84
CA LEU A 86 -11.02 36.33 14.28
C LEU A 86 -11.08 37.48 13.25
N PRO A 87 -12.27 38.07 12.99
CA PRO A 87 -12.45 39.08 11.96
C PRO A 87 -11.54 40.32 12.11
N TRP A 88 -11.20 40.68 13.35
CA TRP A 88 -10.38 41.84 13.69
C TRP A 88 -8.87 41.58 13.68
N GLN A 89 -8.42 40.33 13.50
CA GLN A 89 -7.01 39.97 13.65
C GLN A 89 -6.26 40.06 12.31
N LYS A 90 -5.36 41.04 12.17
CA LYS A 90 -4.48 41.16 10.99
C LYS A 90 -3.45 40.01 10.96
N PRO A 91 -3.15 39.42 9.78
CA PRO A 91 -2.12 38.40 9.65
C PRO A 91 -0.77 38.95 10.13
N GLN A 92 -0.19 38.32 11.16
CA GLN A 92 1.14 38.67 11.62
C GLN A 92 2.19 37.82 10.90
N PRO A 93 3.41 38.34 10.63
CA PRO A 93 4.48 37.52 10.09
C PRO A 93 4.93 36.49 11.12
N SER A 94 4.66 35.21 10.85
CA SER A 94 5.12 34.06 11.64
C SER A 94 6.25 33.34 10.93
N ARG A 95 7.29 32.94 11.66
CA ARG A 95 8.51 32.29 11.17
C ARG A 95 8.73 31.00 11.95
N LEU A 96 7.91 29.98 11.69
CA LEU A 96 8.11 28.66 12.28
C LEU A 96 9.12 27.87 11.43
N ASN A 97 10.26 27.55 12.03
CA ASN A 97 11.28 26.72 11.38
C ASN A 97 10.96 25.24 11.64
N VAL A 98 10.41 24.57 10.64
CA VAL A 98 9.98 23.17 10.77
C VAL A 98 10.93 22.26 10.00
N ARG A 99 11.58 21.34 10.71
CA ARG A 99 12.42 20.28 10.14
C ARG A 99 11.65 18.97 10.15
N LEU A 100 11.83 18.18 9.09
CA LEU A 100 11.20 16.88 8.96
C LEU A 100 11.83 15.91 9.96
N ALA A 101 11.00 15.27 10.78
CA ALA A 101 11.46 14.33 11.78
C ALA A 101 11.95 13.00 11.16
N GLY A 102 13.03 12.46 11.74
CA GLY A 102 13.53 11.10 11.45
C GLY A 102 14.20 10.90 10.10
N ILE A 103 14.44 11.96 9.33
CA ILE A 103 15.05 11.87 8.01
C ILE A 103 16.21 12.85 7.81
N ASP A 104 17.21 12.39 7.06
CA ASP A 104 18.27 13.21 6.48
C ASP A 104 18.03 13.35 4.99
N LEU A 105 18.14 14.58 4.49
CA LEU A 105 17.98 14.86 3.06
C LEU A 105 19.24 14.47 2.29
N VAL A 106 19.07 13.80 1.15
CA VAL A 106 20.16 13.37 0.27
C VAL A 106 19.75 13.61 -1.19
N ASN A 107 20.70 13.68 -2.12
CA ASN A 107 20.43 13.72 -3.58
C ASN A 107 19.46 14.83 -4.04
N GLY A 108 19.59 16.05 -3.49
CA GLY A 108 18.71 17.17 -3.88
C GLY A 108 17.30 17.11 -3.27
N GLY A 109 17.11 16.40 -2.16
CA GLY A 109 15.82 16.38 -1.45
C GLY A 109 15.32 17.77 -1.02
N ALA A 110 16.22 18.71 -0.73
CA ALA A 110 15.88 20.10 -0.43
C ALA A 110 15.27 20.83 -1.65
N ASP A 111 15.79 20.59 -2.86
CA ASP A 111 15.24 21.16 -4.09
C ASP A 111 13.85 20.60 -4.39
N TRP A 112 13.64 19.30 -4.13
CA TRP A 112 12.32 18.71 -4.25
C TRP A 112 11.31 19.34 -3.29
N LEU A 113 11.72 19.64 -2.05
CA LEU A 113 10.87 20.37 -1.09
C LEU A 113 10.56 21.78 -1.60
N ARG A 114 11.56 22.52 -2.11
CA ARG A 114 11.34 23.85 -2.73
C ARG A 114 10.33 23.78 -3.87
N HIS A 115 10.49 22.85 -4.81
CA HIS A 115 9.57 22.77 -5.94
C HIS A 115 8.16 22.32 -5.52
N ASN A 116 8.04 21.38 -4.58
CA ASN A 116 6.76 20.75 -4.28
C ASN A 116 6.00 21.38 -3.12
N LEU A 117 6.64 22.12 -2.22
CA LEU A 117 5.99 22.69 -1.04
C LEU A 117 5.95 24.21 -1.02
N SER A 118 6.75 24.93 -1.81
CA SER A 118 6.72 26.41 -1.82
C SER A 118 5.29 26.91 -2.02
N SER A 119 4.87 27.87 -1.20
CA SER A 119 3.51 28.47 -1.19
C SER A 119 2.35 27.49 -0.94
N LYS A 120 2.60 26.24 -0.52
CA LYS A 120 1.53 25.28 -0.23
C LYS A 120 1.12 25.28 1.22
N ALA A 121 -0.17 25.04 1.44
CA ALA A 121 -0.72 24.77 2.76
C ALA A 121 -0.34 23.35 3.22
N VAL A 122 0.25 23.27 4.41
CA VAL A 122 0.69 22.03 5.06
C VAL A 122 0.08 21.88 6.44
N LYS A 123 -0.04 20.64 6.88
CA LYS A 123 -0.34 20.27 8.26
C LYS A 123 0.89 19.59 8.82
N PHE A 124 1.31 19.91 10.03
CA PHE A 124 2.48 19.30 10.65
C PHE A 124 2.18 18.93 12.10
N GLU A 125 2.53 17.71 12.46
CA GLU A 125 2.36 17.16 13.81
C GLU A 125 3.62 17.48 14.62
N LEU A 126 3.46 18.19 15.72
CA LEU A 126 4.56 18.54 16.62
C LEU A 126 5.07 17.27 17.31
N LEU A 127 6.36 16.96 17.18
CA LEU A 127 6.97 15.82 17.87
C LEU A 127 7.93 16.28 18.96
N LYS A 128 8.89 17.14 18.59
CA LYS A 128 9.91 17.63 19.51
C LYS A 128 10.35 19.04 19.11
N ARG A 129 10.72 19.85 20.11
CA ARG A 129 11.40 21.13 19.90
C ARG A 129 12.91 20.93 20.01
N HIS A 130 13.63 21.39 19.01
CA HIS A 130 15.09 21.42 18.99
C HIS A 130 15.54 22.88 18.83
N GLU A 131 15.83 23.54 19.94
CA GLU A 131 16.16 24.98 20.00
C GLU A 131 15.06 25.83 19.34
N GLN A 132 15.35 26.47 18.21
CA GLN A 132 14.42 27.27 17.40
C GLN A 132 13.65 26.44 16.36
N ASN A 133 14.05 25.19 16.15
CA ASN A 133 13.47 24.29 15.16
C ASN A 133 12.44 23.36 15.77
N ILE A 134 11.46 22.99 14.96
CA ILE A 134 10.41 22.04 15.31
C ILE A 134 10.64 20.77 14.49
N LEU A 135 10.87 19.64 15.16
CA LEU A 135 10.84 18.33 14.52
C LEU A 135 9.40 17.88 14.38
N ALA A 136 8.96 17.65 13.13
CA ALA A 136 7.57 17.36 12.84
C ALA A 136 7.35 16.26 11.79
N ASP A 137 6.19 15.61 11.89
CA ASP A 137 5.62 14.78 10.83
C ASP A 137 4.76 15.66 9.91
N VAL A 138 5.20 15.88 8.66
CA VAL A 138 4.62 16.89 7.76
C VAL A 138 3.72 16.25 6.72
N PHE A 139 2.58 16.89 6.47
CA PHE A 139 1.55 16.47 5.53
C PHE A 139 1.21 17.61 4.56
N ALA A 140 1.23 17.32 3.27
CA ALA A 140 0.91 18.28 2.22
C ALA A 140 -0.25 17.77 1.34
N LYS A 141 -0.98 18.70 0.70
CA LYS A 141 -1.97 18.34 -0.32
C LYS A 141 -1.26 17.96 -1.62
N ARG A 142 -1.68 16.86 -2.26
CA ARG A 142 -1.16 16.47 -3.59
C ARG A 142 -1.54 17.50 -4.65
N THR A 143 -2.82 17.87 -4.67
CA THR A 143 -3.42 18.78 -5.66
C THR A 143 -4.37 19.74 -4.95
N ARG A 144 -4.60 20.93 -5.52
CA ARG A 144 -5.56 21.92 -4.99
C ARG A 144 -6.97 21.36 -4.80
N TRP A 145 -7.39 20.45 -5.69
CA TRP A 145 -8.73 19.84 -5.72
C TRP A 145 -8.88 18.55 -4.90
N SER A 146 -7.78 17.93 -4.47
CA SER A 146 -7.85 16.68 -3.71
C SER A 146 -7.91 16.98 -2.21
N PRO A 147 -8.86 16.39 -1.45
CA PRO A 147 -8.85 16.49 0.00
C PRO A 147 -7.75 15.62 0.64
N LEU A 148 -7.08 14.78 -0.14
CA LEU A 148 -6.09 13.84 0.36
C LEU A 148 -4.75 14.53 0.64
N PHE A 149 -4.33 14.41 1.90
CA PHE A 149 -2.99 14.74 2.33
C PHE A 149 -2.09 13.52 2.17
N TYR A 150 -0.87 13.73 1.70
CA TYR A 150 0.18 12.72 1.74
C TYR A 150 1.23 13.14 2.77
N ASN A 151 1.93 12.15 3.31
CA ASN A 151 3.01 12.36 4.26
C ASN A 151 4.30 12.69 3.49
N VAL A 152 4.86 13.87 3.76
CA VAL A 152 6.04 14.40 3.07
C VAL A 152 7.28 13.61 3.46
N ASN A 153 7.48 13.33 4.75
CA ASN A 153 8.61 12.56 5.26
C ASN A 153 8.69 11.20 4.54
N GLN A 154 7.54 10.52 4.44
CA GLN A 154 7.43 9.24 3.77
C GLN A 154 7.67 9.32 2.26
N GLU A 155 7.13 10.33 1.59
CA GLU A 155 7.25 10.51 0.14
C GLU A 155 8.70 10.77 -0.28
N LEU A 156 9.46 11.52 0.52
CA LEU A 156 10.89 11.75 0.28
C LEU A 156 11.71 10.46 0.34
N VAL A 157 11.51 9.64 1.38
CA VAL A 157 12.19 8.34 1.51
C VAL A 157 11.78 7.41 0.37
N ARG A 158 10.48 7.34 0.04
CA ARG A 158 10.00 6.52 -1.09
C ARG A 158 10.59 6.91 -2.43
N ARG A 159 11.04 8.16 -2.60
CA ARG A 159 11.69 8.65 -3.83
C ARG A 159 13.20 8.48 -3.82
N GLY A 160 13.79 8.07 -2.69
CA GLY A 160 15.24 8.04 -2.54
C GLY A 160 15.89 9.41 -2.40
N LEU A 161 15.12 10.42 -1.99
CA LEU A 161 15.58 11.79 -1.75
C LEU A 161 15.92 12.06 -0.28
N SER A 162 15.72 11.07 0.58
CA SER A 162 16.09 11.13 1.98
C SER A 162 16.39 9.73 2.49
N ARG A 163 17.28 9.65 3.46
CA ARG A 163 17.56 8.45 4.25
C ARG A 163 17.00 8.62 5.65
N ILE A 164 16.74 7.52 6.34
CA ILE A 164 16.39 7.58 7.76
C ILE A 164 17.66 7.93 8.54
N VAL A 165 17.50 8.72 9.60
CA VAL A 165 18.60 9.02 10.52
C VAL A 165 19.09 7.72 11.16
N SER A 166 20.41 7.50 11.16
CA SER A 166 21.00 6.27 11.73
C SER A 166 20.74 6.16 13.25
N PHE A 167 20.74 4.93 13.75
CA PHE A 167 20.64 4.64 15.18
C PHE A 167 21.91 4.99 15.97
N ASP A 168 22.99 5.37 15.28
CA ASP A 168 24.24 5.85 15.91
C ASP A 168 24.02 7.15 16.68
N ASN A 169 23.01 7.94 16.29
CA ASN A 169 22.65 9.18 16.97
C ASN A 169 21.84 8.86 18.24
N GLU A 170 22.44 9.05 19.42
CA GLU A 170 21.78 8.80 20.71
C GLU A 170 20.46 9.57 20.88
N GLU A 171 20.42 10.84 20.44
CA GLU A 171 19.22 11.66 20.54
C GLU A 171 18.06 11.06 19.74
N HIS A 172 18.35 10.57 18.53
CA HIS A 172 17.37 9.89 17.69
C HIS A 172 16.86 8.63 18.37
N LEU A 173 17.76 7.80 18.91
CA LEU A 173 17.39 6.56 19.59
C LEU A 173 16.51 6.84 20.82
N ARG A 174 16.86 7.86 21.62
CA ARG A 174 16.04 8.30 22.77
C ARG A 174 14.65 8.76 22.33
N ASP A 175 14.56 9.56 21.27
CA ASP A 175 13.28 10.05 20.75
C ASP A 175 12.38 8.91 20.23
N VAL A 176 12.96 7.88 19.59
CA VAL A 176 12.23 6.68 19.15
C VAL A 176 11.63 5.93 20.34
N GLN A 177 12.35 5.83 21.44
CA GLN A 177 11.91 5.11 22.64
C GLN A 177 10.93 5.93 23.48
N LEU A 178 11.18 7.23 23.66
CA LEU A 178 10.41 8.11 24.52
C LEU A 178 9.09 8.58 23.87
N ILE A 179 9.07 8.79 22.55
CA ILE A 179 7.96 9.43 21.84
C ILE A 179 7.23 8.40 20.96
N PRO A 180 6.05 7.88 21.35
CA PRO A 180 5.35 6.85 20.59
C PRO A 180 4.95 7.26 19.17
N ARG A 181 4.65 8.55 18.95
CA ARG A 181 4.33 9.09 17.61
C ARG A 181 5.56 9.11 16.71
N TYR A 182 6.73 9.43 17.27
CA TYR A 182 8.00 9.38 16.57
C TYR A 182 8.35 7.93 16.19
N GLY A 183 8.24 6.97 17.11
CA GLY A 183 8.44 5.55 16.82
C GLY A 183 7.54 5.02 15.69
N ARG A 184 6.25 5.39 15.69
CA ARG A 184 5.31 5.06 14.59
C ARG A 184 5.66 5.73 13.26
N LEU A 185 6.26 6.92 13.29
CA LEU A 185 6.80 7.56 12.09
C LEU A 185 7.97 6.74 11.54
N ILE A 186 8.96 6.41 12.38
CA ILE A 186 10.12 5.62 11.97
C ILE A 186 9.72 4.26 11.38
N GLN A 187 8.77 3.55 11.98
CA GLN A 187 8.23 2.31 11.40
C GLN A 187 7.67 2.51 9.98
N ARG A 188 6.94 3.61 9.73
CA ARG A 188 6.42 3.95 8.39
C ARG A 188 7.52 4.34 7.41
N LEU A 189 8.59 4.96 7.90
CA LEU A 189 9.76 5.32 7.11
C LEU A 189 10.58 4.07 6.74
N LEU A 190 10.81 3.14 7.67
CA LEU A 190 11.52 1.87 7.41
C LEU A 190 10.82 1.04 6.32
N ILE A 191 9.48 0.97 6.36
CA ILE A 191 8.69 0.34 5.28
C ILE A 191 8.91 1.06 3.93
N SER A 192 9.12 2.38 3.97
CA SER A 192 9.31 3.21 2.78
C SER A 192 10.72 3.15 2.23
N GLU A 193 11.71 3.02 3.09
CA GLU A 193 13.10 2.74 2.75
C GLU A 193 13.21 1.36 2.10
N HIS A 194 12.62 0.33 2.70
CA HIS A 194 12.56 -1.00 2.10
C HIS A 194 11.88 -0.98 0.72
N TYR A 195 10.85 -0.15 0.55
CA TYR A 195 10.21 0.06 -0.76
C TYR A 195 11.17 0.71 -1.78
N ALA A 196 11.90 1.74 -1.38
CA ALA A 196 12.84 2.45 -2.25
C ALA A 196 14.04 1.57 -2.64
N ASP A 197 14.57 0.78 -1.70
CA ASP A 197 15.63 -0.20 -1.96
C ASP A 197 15.18 -1.28 -2.96
N LYS A 198 13.99 -1.86 -2.77
CA LYS A 198 13.44 -2.85 -3.73
C LYS A 198 13.26 -2.29 -5.13
N ARG A 199 12.98 -1.00 -5.25
CA ARG A 199 12.84 -0.32 -6.55
C ARG A 199 14.17 0.14 -7.13
N GLY A 200 15.21 0.26 -6.31
CA GLY A 200 16.51 0.78 -6.71
C GLY A 200 16.43 2.24 -7.16
N ILE A 201 15.84 3.12 -6.34
CA ILE A 201 15.59 4.53 -6.71
C ILE A 201 16.29 5.53 -5.78
N GLY A 202 16.70 6.66 -6.35
CA GLY A 202 17.39 7.75 -5.66
C GLY A 202 18.66 7.28 -4.93
N TYR A 203 18.73 7.47 -3.61
CA TYR A 203 19.85 7.02 -2.77
C TYR A 203 20.13 5.52 -2.90
N TRP A 204 19.09 4.72 -3.14
CA TRP A 204 19.22 3.28 -3.34
C TRP A 204 19.34 2.87 -4.81
N LYS A 205 19.67 3.80 -5.71
CA LYS A 205 19.87 3.49 -7.13
C LYS A 205 21.03 2.53 -7.30
N ARG A 206 20.74 1.36 -7.87
CA ARG A 206 21.76 0.38 -8.27
C ARG A 206 22.42 0.83 -9.56
N PRO A 207 23.73 0.56 -9.76
CA PRO A 207 24.36 0.84 -11.04
C PRO A 207 23.58 0.15 -12.15
N ASN A 208 23.37 0.87 -13.26
CA ASN A 208 22.74 0.28 -14.44
C ASN A 208 23.58 -0.93 -14.91
N ALA A 209 23.01 -1.92 -15.61
CA ALA A 209 23.76 -3.11 -16.02
C ALA A 209 25.06 -2.76 -16.78
N ILE A 210 25.06 -1.67 -17.56
CA ILE A 210 26.23 -1.12 -18.25
C ILE A 210 27.25 -0.52 -17.27
N GLU A 211 26.79 0.28 -16.31
CA GLU A 211 27.64 0.89 -15.26
C GLU A 211 28.23 -0.20 -14.34
N ALA A 212 27.42 -1.22 -14.01
CA ALA A 212 27.83 -2.39 -13.26
C ALA A 212 28.87 -3.20 -14.04
N MET A 213 28.66 -3.41 -15.34
CA MET A 213 29.63 -4.07 -16.22
C MET A 213 30.96 -3.32 -16.31
N ALA A 214 30.91 -1.97 -16.28
CA ALA A 214 32.12 -1.15 -16.26
C ALA A 214 32.93 -1.30 -14.95
N SER A 215 32.28 -1.74 -13.86
CA SER A 215 32.97 -2.04 -12.59
C SER A 215 33.63 -3.42 -12.57
N TYR A 216 33.38 -4.27 -13.56
CA TYR A 216 33.99 -5.59 -13.67
C TYR A 216 35.39 -5.51 -14.28
N SER A 217 36.26 -6.48 -13.96
CA SER A 217 37.61 -6.54 -14.53
C SER A 217 37.55 -6.82 -16.04
N VAL A 218 38.48 -6.25 -16.81
CA VAL A 218 38.49 -6.34 -18.28
C VAL A 218 38.35 -7.78 -18.78
N GLN A 219 39.06 -8.74 -18.16
CA GLN A 219 39.00 -10.17 -18.49
C GLN A 219 37.58 -10.74 -18.42
N THR A 220 36.82 -10.44 -17.35
CA THR A 220 35.43 -10.91 -17.22
C THR A 220 34.52 -10.30 -18.30
N THR A 221 34.80 -9.05 -18.71
CA THR A 221 34.03 -8.41 -19.78
C THR A 221 34.27 -9.04 -21.14
N GLU A 222 35.50 -9.47 -21.42
CA GLU A 222 35.86 -10.20 -22.63
C GLU A 222 35.23 -11.60 -22.63
N MET A 223 35.31 -12.33 -21.51
CA MET A 223 34.66 -13.63 -21.37
C MET A 223 33.15 -13.57 -21.62
N ILE A 224 32.47 -12.53 -21.12
CA ILE A 224 31.02 -12.34 -21.35
C ILE A 224 30.73 -12.00 -22.82
N LYS A 225 31.48 -11.08 -23.43
CA LYS A 225 31.30 -10.68 -24.83
C LYS A 225 31.50 -11.85 -25.80
N HIS A 226 32.47 -12.71 -25.51
CA HIS A 226 32.78 -13.90 -26.31
C HIS A 226 32.02 -15.16 -25.87
N SER A 227 31.12 -15.05 -24.89
CA SER A 227 30.30 -16.18 -24.49
C SER A 227 29.34 -16.61 -25.62
N ASN A 228 29.11 -17.92 -25.74
CA ASN A 228 28.16 -18.48 -26.72
C ASN A 228 26.74 -17.90 -26.58
N VAL A 229 26.38 -17.47 -25.37
CA VAL A 229 25.09 -16.83 -25.09
C VAL A 229 25.02 -15.44 -25.73
N ALA A 230 26.07 -14.62 -25.58
CA ALA A 230 26.12 -13.28 -26.17
C ALA A 230 26.13 -13.33 -27.71
N THR A 231 26.86 -14.29 -28.30
CA THR A 231 26.88 -14.48 -29.76
C THR A 231 25.52 -14.94 -30.28
N LEU A 232 24.83 -15.84 -29.57
CA LEU A 232 23.46 -16.26 -29.89
C LEU A 232 22.47 -15.09 -29.85
N PHE A 233 22.49 -14.26 -28.79
CA PHE A 233 21.64 -13.08 -28.71
C PHE A 233 21.91 -12.09 -29.86
N ASN A 234 23.16 -11.87 -30.22
CA ASN A 234 23.52 -11.03 -31.37
C ASN A 234 23.00 -11.60 -32.69
N LEU A 235 23.08 -12.92 -32.88
CA LEU A 235 22.56 -13.59 -34.07
C LEU A 235 21.04 -13.48 -34.15
N LEU A 236 20.33 -13.72 -33.04
CA LEU A 236 18.88 -13.55 -32.94
C LEU A 236 18.46 -12.10 -33.20
N TYR A 237 19.17 -11.11 -32.66
CA TYR A 237 18.91 -9.70 -32.94
C TYR A 237 19.10 -9.36 -34.43
N ARG A 238 20.16 -9.87 -35.07
CA ARG A 238 20.39 -9.67 -36.51
C ARG A 238 19.28 -10.32 -37.35
N GLN A 239 18.89 -11.56 -37.03
CA GLN A 239 17.81 -12.27 -37.73
C GLN A 239 16.45 -11.59 -37.55
N THR A 240 16.08 -11.21 -36.32
CA THR A 240 14.82 -10.52 -36.05
C THR A 240 14.75 -9.16 -36.74
N LYS A 241 15.85 -8.40 -36.77
CA LYS A 241 15.94 -7.15 -37.53
C LYS A 241 15.81 -7.37 -39.04
N ALA A 242 16.42 -8.42 -39.59
CA ALA A 242 16.26 -8.76 -41.01
C ALA A 242 14.82 -9.17 -41.34
N LEU A 243 14.21 -10.02 -40.51
CA LEU A 243 12.82 -10.43 -40.66
C LEU A 243 11.85 -9.26 -40.52
N SER A 244 12.09 -8.31 -39.61
CA SER A 244 11.21 -7.13 -39.45
C SER A 244 11.26 -6.23 -40.68
N LEU A 245 12.43 -6.06 -41.30
CA LEU A 245 12.58 -5.34 -42.57
C LEU A 245 11.89 -6.09 -43.72
N VAL A 246 12.01 -7.42 -43.79
CA VAL A 246 11.33 -8.26 -44.79
C VAL A 246 9.80 -8.21 -44.61
N LEU A 247 9.31 -8.26 -43.37
CA LEU A 247 7.89 -8.15 -43.05
C LEU A 247 7.36 -6.76 -43.44
N LEU A 248 8.08 -5.69 -43.09
CA LEU A 248 7.67 -4.33 -43.42
C LEU A 248 7.62 -4.11 -44.93
N THR A 249 8.59 -4.65 -45.67
CA THR A 249 8.64 -4.54 -47.15
C THR A 249 7.59 -5.39 -47.84
N THR A 250 7.32 -6.61 -47.36
CA THR A 250 6.24 -7.46 -47.89
C THR A 250 4.87 -6.88 -47.58
N CYS A 251 4.60 -6.43 -46.35
CA CYS A 251 3.36 -5.72 -46.01
C CYS A 251 3.16 -4.47 -46.87
N ARG A 252 4.22 -3.67 -47.10
CA ARG A 252 4.15 -2.49 -47.97
C ARG A 252 3.84 -2.86 -49.43
N ARG A 253 4.37 -3.97 -49.94
CA ARG A 253 4.09 -4.48 -51.29
C ARG A 253 2.71 -5.13 -51.42
N MET A 254 2.21 -5.77 -50.36
CA MET A 254 0.92 -6.47 -50.35
C MET A 254 -0.25 -5.53 -50.06
N LEU A 255 -0.02 -4.41 -49.39
CA LEU A 255 -1.04 -3.41 -49.06
C LEU A 255 -1.94 -3.05 -50.28
N PRO A 256 -1.40 -2.71 -51.46
CA PRO A 256 -2.21 -2.35 -52.63
C PRO A 256 -3.04 -3.52 -53.16
N PHE A 257 -2.52 -4.74 -53.11
CA PHE A 257 -3.26 -5.94 -53.56
C PHE A 257 -4.41 -6.26 -52.60
N VAL A 258 -4.16 -6.17 -51.28
CA VAL A 258 -5.20 -6.34 -50.26
C VAL A 258 -6.27 -5.26 -50.39
N PHE A 259 -5.87 -3.99 -50.58
CA PHE A 259 -6.82 -2.89 -50.82
C PHE A 259 -7.60 -3.07 -52.12
N ARG A 260 -6.98 -3.57 -53.19
CA ARG A 260 -7.65 -3.86 -54.46
C ARG A 260 -8.67 -4.99 -54.30
N GLY A 261 -8.31 -6.06 -53.59
CA GLY A 261 -9.22 -7.16 -53.26
C GLY A 261 -10.40 -6.71 -52.39
N LEU A 262 -10.13 -5.92 -51.35
CA LEU A 262 -11.17 -5.30 -50.51
C LEU A 262 -12.10 -4.39 -51.31
N ARG A 263 -11.56 -3.60 -52.26
CA ARG A 263 -12.36 -2.74 -53.12
C ARG A 263 -13.30 -3.56 -54.02
N VAL A 264 -12.79 -4.64 -54.63
CA VAL A 264 -13.61 -5.55 -55.47
C VAL A 264 -14.72 -6.20 -54.65
N ALA A 265 -14.41 -6.67 -53.44
CA ALA A 265 -15.40 -7.25 -52.53
C ALA A 265 -16.45 -6.21 -52.07
N PHE A 266 -16.04 -4.98 -51.83
CA PHE A 266 -16.94 -3.88 -51.50
C PHE A 266 -17.85 -3.51 -52.69
N ASP A 267 -17.30 -3.44 -53.90
CA ASP A 267 -18.04 -3.13 -55.11
C ASP A 267 -19.04 -4.24 -55.46
N SER A 268 -18.68 -5.51 -55.27
CA SER A 268 -19.61 -6.63 -55.45
C SER A 268 -20.74 -6.60 -54.42
N ALA A 269 -20.44 -6.34 -53.15
CA ALA A 269 -21.44 -6.16 -52.10
C ALA A 269 -22.35 -4.95 -52.37
N LYS A 270 -21.81 -3.84 -52.87
CA LYS A 270 -22.60 -2.68 -53.25
C LYS A 270 -23.54 -3.01 -54.40
N ARG A 271 -23.08 -3.74 -55.42
CA ARG A 271 -23.91 -4.20 -56.55
C ARG A 271 -25.05 -5.10 -56.07
N THR A 272 -24.77 -6.07 -55.21
CA THR A 272 -25.81 -6.97 -54.68
C THR A 272 -26.84 -6.22 -53.84
N VAL A 273 -26.41 -5.29 -52.99
CA VAL A 273 -27.32 -4.42 -52.23
C VAL A 273 -28.14 -3.53 -53.15
N THR A 274 -27.56 -2.93 -54.20
CA THR A 274 -28.33 -2.11 -55.15
C THR A 274 -29.34 -2.92 -55.96
N LEU A 275 -29.02 -4.17 -56.31
CA LEU A 275 -29.96 -5.08 -56.98
C LEU A 275 -31.10 -5.47 -56.05
N LEU A 276 -30.79 -5.83 -54.80
CA LEU A 276 -31.80 -6.08 -53.77
C LEU A 276 -32.66 -4.84 -53.52
N TRP A 277 -32.07 -3.64 -53.48
CA TRP A 277 -32.81 -2.40 -53.28
C TRP A 277 -33.71 -2.05 -54.47
N ARG A 278 -33.28 -2.28 -55.72
CA ARG A 278 -34.16 -2.16 -56.91
C ARG A 278 -35.30 -3.17 -56.89
N LEU A 279 -35.03 -4.42 -56.51
CA LEU A 279 -36.06 -5.45 -56.34
C LEU A 279 -37.04 -5.06 -55.23
N VAL A 280 -36.53 -4.56 -54.11
CA VAL A 280 -37.35 -4.06 -53.01
C VAL A 280 -38.17 -2.85 -53.46
N GLN A 281 -37.62 -1.88 -54.20
CA GLN A 281 -38.38 -0.76 -54.76
C GLN A 281 -39.45 -1.21 -55.75
N SER A 282 -39.18 -2.19 -56.61
CA SER A 282 -40.19 -2.75 -57.52
C SER A 282 -41.35 -3.41 -56.76
N LYS A 283 -41.09 -3.93 -55.56
CA LYS A 283 -42.11 -4.47 -54.66
C LYS A 283 -42.68 -3.44 -53.68
N ARG A 284 -42.03 -2.28 -53.50
CA ARG A 284 -42.43 -1.24 -52.52
C ARG A 284 -43.60 -0.37 -52.99
N ALA A 285 -44.11 -0.60 -54.19
CA ALA A 285 -45.42 -0.10 -54.60
C ALA A 285 -46.55 -0.76 -53.77
N ASP A 286 -46.36 -2.00 -53.34
CA ASP A 286 -47.31 -2.74 -52.51
C ASP A 286 -46.64 -3.11 -51.19
N LEU A 287 -46.79 -2.26 -50.17
CA LEU A 287 -46.80 -2.60 -48.73
C LEU A 287 -46.38 -1.36 -47.92
N TYR A 288 -47.34 -0.45 -47.78
CA TYR A 288 -47.50 0.24 -46.51
C TYR A 288 -47.89 -0.80 -45.45
N TYR A 289 -47.60 -0.52 -44.18
CA TYR A 289 -47.79 -1.38 -42.99
C TYR A 289 -46.71 -2.43 -42.76
N MET A 290 -45.71 -2.09 -41.95
CA MET A 290 -45.25 -2.95 -40.85
C MET A 290 -44.59 -2.08 -39.75
N PRO A 291 -45.13 -2.04 -38.52
CA PRO A 291 -44.64 -1.20 -37.44
C PRO A 291 -43.45 -1.81 -36.67
N SER A 292 -42.56 -0.92 -36.26
CA SER A 292 -41.61 -0.97 -35.13
C SER A 292 -41.53 -2.25 -34.27
N LEU A 293 -40.64 -3.18 -34.64
CA LEU A 293 -40.08 -4.21 -33.77
C LEU A 293 -38.67 -3.78 -33.28
N MET A 294 -38.58 -2.65 -32.59
CA MET A 294 -37.34 -2.19 -31.94
C MET A 294 -37.59 -1.85 -30.47
N SER A 295 -37.77 -2.86 -29.61
CA SER A 295 -37.74 -2.64 -28.15
C SER A 295 -37.13 -3.76 -27.31
N ASN A 296 -36.67 -4.89 -27.89
CA ASN A 296 -36.23 -6.05 -27.10
C ASN A 296 -34.72 -6.38 -27.10
N VAL A 297 -33.84 -5.39 -27.35
CA VAL A 297 -32.38 -5.61 -27.29
C VAL A 297 -31.75 -5.23 -25.94
N GLN A 298 -32.45 -4.55 -25.03
CA GLN A 298 -31.84 -4.11 -23.77
C GLN A 298 -31.85 -5.16 -22.63
N HIS A 299 -32.67 -6.21 -22.67
CA HIS A 299 -32.75 -7.14 -21.53
C HIS A 299 -31.70 -8.27 -21.51
N ARG A 300 -30.90 -8.47 -22.57
CA ARG A 300 -29.88 -9.55 -22.59
C ARG A 300 -28.54 -9.21 -21.94
N ARG A 301 -28.29 -7.96 -21.50
CA ARG A 301 -27.00 -7.59 -20.88
C ARG A 301 -26.96 -7.68 -19.35
N HIS A 302 -28.10 -7.78 -18.65
CA HIS A 302 -28.12 -7.74 -17.18
C HIS A 302 -28.04 -9.10 -16.48
N PHE A 303 -28.35 -10.22 -17.15
CA PHE A 303 -28.31 -11.53 -16.49
C PHE A 303 -26.89 -12.10 -16.31
N ALA A 304 -25.92 -11.71 -17.15
CA ALA A 304 -24.55 -12.20 -17.05
C ALA A 304 -23.78 -11.64 -15.83
N SER A 305 -24.21 -10.50 -15.27
CA SER A 305 -23.54 -9.88 -14.11
C SER A 305 -24.08 -10.36 -12.76
N MET A 306 -25.25 -11.02 -12.72
CA MET A 306 -25.96 -11.28 -11.46
C MET A 306 -25.43 -12.50 -10.70
N TYR A 307 -24.77 -13.45 -11.38
CA TYR A 307 -24.29 -14.69 -10.75
C TYR A 307 -22.81 -14.71 -10.36
N HIS A 308 -22.00 -13.68 -10.61
CA HIS A 308 -20.53 -13.77 -10.41
C HIS A 308 -19.89 -12.69 -9.52
N ALA A 309 -20.68 -11.91 -8.80
CA ALA A 309 -20.14 -10.90 -7.89
C ALA A 309 -20.78 -10.98 -6.50
N GLN A 310 -20.57 -12.10 -5.79
CA GLN A 310 -20.67 -12.02 -4.34
C GLN A 310 -19.60 -11.02 -3.85
N PRO A 311 -19.93 -10.02 -3.02
CA PRO A 311 -18.99 -8.97 -2.61
C PRO A 311 -17.74 -9.52 -1.90
N PHE A 312 -17.82 -10.74 -1.36
CA PHE A 312 -16.72 -11.42 -0.68
C PHE A 312 -16.56 -12.90 -1.07
N GLY A 313 -17.28 -13.37 -2.10
CA GLY A 313 -17.01 -14.70 -2.66
C GLY A 313 -15.63 -14.66 -3.30
N HIS A 314 -14.77 -15.66 -3.08
CA HIS A 314 -13.51 -15.74 -3.80
C HIS A 314 -13.83 -15.58 -5.28
N ARG A 315 -13.25 -14.55 -5.92
CA ARG A 315 -13.30 -14.44 -7.38
C ARG A 315 -12.68 -15.73 -7.89
N LEU A 316 -13.53 -16.65 -8.35
CA LEU A 316 -13.13 -17.69 -9.27
C LEU A 316 -12.40 -16.91 -10.39
N PHE A 317 -11.07 -17.06 -10.41
CA PHE A 317 -10.16 -16.12 -11.08
C PHE A 317 -10.69 -15.72 -12.46
N ARG A 318 -10.63 -14.43 -12.79
CA ARG A 318 -11.09 -13.92 -14.09
C ARG A 318 -10.38 -14.70 -15.20
N GLY A 319 -11.13 -15.47 -15.99
CA GLY A 319 -10.58 -16.28 -17.08
C GLY A 319 -10.45 -17.79 -16.84
N ILE A 320 -11.16 -18.39 -15.88
CA ILE A 320 -11.25 -19.87 -15.76
C ILE A 320 -11.60 -20.55 -17.10
N VAL A 321 -12.53 -19.98 -17.87
CA VAL A 321 -12.88 -20.47 -19.22
C VAL A 321 -11.74 -20.37 -20.23
N LYS A 322 -10.73 -19.52 -20.01
CA LYS A 322 -9.53 -19.40 -20.86
C LYS A 322 -8.30 -20.11 -20.25
N ALA A 323 -8.40 -20.61 -19.02
CA ALA A 323 -7.31 -21.24 -18.28
C ALA A 323 -7.28 -22.75 -18.49
N HIS A 324 -7.37 -23.21 -19.75
CA HIS A 324 -7.10 -24.60 -20.12
C HIS A 324 -5.74 -25.12 -19.58
N PRO A 325 -4.66 -24.30 -19.46
CA PRO A 325 -3.39 -24.79 -18.91
C PRO A 325 -3.44 -25.15 -17.41
N ARG A 326 -4.37 -24.59 -16.62
CA ARG A 326 -4.47 -24.91 -15.17
C ARG A 326 -5.31 -26.15 -14.89
N VAL A 327 -6.13 -26.59 -15.86
CA VAL A 327 -6.83 -27.87 -15.77
C VAL A 327 -5.82 -29.01 -15.67
N LEU A 328 -4.68 -28.90 -16.38
CA LEU A 328 -3.59 -29.88 -16.33
C LEU A 328 -3.00 -30.10 -14.93
N ASN A 329 -2.97 -29.08 -14.07
CA ASN A 329 -2.46 -29.24 -12.69
C ASN A 329 -3.40 -30.07 -11.81
N ARG A 330 -4.64 -30.31 -12.24
CA ARG A 330 -5.66 -31.06 -11.49
C ARG A 330 -6.10 -32.34 -12.20
N THR A 331 -5.51 -32.67 -13.34
CA THR A 331 -5.77 -33.93 -14.04
C THR A 331 -4.85 -35.01 -13.50
N VAL A 332 -5.44 -36.12 -13.04
CA VAL A 332 -4.69 -37.35 -12.74
C VAL A 332 -4.73 -38.23 -13.98
N LEU A 333 -3.56 -38.61 -14.51
CA LEU A 333 -3.47 -39.59 -15.59
C LEU A 333 -3.76 -40.98 -15.02
N VAL A 334 -4.79 -41.65 -15.55
CA VAL A 334 -5.13 -43.04 -15.19
C VAL A 334 -4.13 -43.96 -15.90
N LYS A 335 -3.43 -44.81 -15.13
CA LYS A 335 -2.52 -45.83 -15.66
C LYS A 335 -3.21 -47.19 -15.60
N ASN A 336 -2.99 -48.04 -16.60
CA ASN A 336 -3.46 -49.43 -16.63
C ASN A 336 -4.98 -49.60 -16.41
N ASN A 337 -5.80 -48.62 -16.81
CA ASN A 337 -7.24 -48.57 -16.52
C ASN A 337 -7.62 -48.66 -15.03
N ASP A 338 -6.68 -48.41 -14.10
CA ASP A 338 -6.95 -48.37 -12.65
C ASP A 338 -7.58 -47.02 -12.25
N VAL A 339 -8.89 -46.92 -12.47
CA VAL A 339 -9.67 -45.72 -12.17
C VAL A 339 -9.79 -45.50 -10.65
N GLU A 340 -9.78 -46.56 -9.84
CA GLU A 340 -9.98 -46.45 -8.40
C GLU A 340 -8.81 -45.74 -7.72
N THR A 341 -7.58 -46.15 -8.01
CA THR A 341 -6.37 -45.51 -7.48
C THR A 341 -6.25 -44.06 -7.97
N ALA A 342 -6.58 -43.81 -9.25
CA ALA A 342 -6.57 -42.47 -9.81
C ALA A 342 -7.58 -41.54 -9.12
N MET A 343 -8.80 -42.02 -8.84
CA MET A 343 -9.83 -41.25 -8.13
C MET A 343 -9.47 -41.01 -6.66
N LYS A 344 -8.87 -41.99 -5.98
CA LYS A 344 -8.32 -41.80 -4.62
C LYS A 344 -7.25 -40.72 -4.60
N LEU A 345 -6.33 -40.74 -5.57
CA LEU A 345 -5.27 -39.73 -5.72
C LEU A 345 -5.85 -38.34 -6.00
N LEU A 346 -6.84 -38.25 -6.89
CA LEU A 346 -7.52 -37.00 -7.22
C LEU A 346 -8.21 -36.41 -5.99
N ASN A 347 -8.99 -37.21 -5.27
CA ASN A 347 -9.68 -36.77 -4.06
C ASN A 347 -8.70 -36.30 -2.98
N ARG A 348 -7.56 -36.99 -2.81
CA ARG A 348 -6.49 -36.57 -1.90
C ARG A 348 -5.91 -35.23 -2.30
N ASN A 349 -5.58 -35.03 -3.57
CA ASN A 349 -5.02 -33.78 -4.07
C ASN A 349 -6.02 -32.62 -3.93
N MET A 350 -7.30 -32.85 -4.26
CA MET A 350 -8.38 -31.87 -4.09
C MET A 350 -8.61 -31.49 -2.62
N ALA A 351 -8.49 -32.45 -1.70
CA ALA A 351 -8.56 -32.21 -0.27
C ALA A 351 -7.33 -31.42 0.24
N ALA A 352 -6.12 -31.76 -0.22
CA ALA A 352 -4.89 -31.08 0.16
C ALA A 352 -4.86 -29.60 -0.30
N GLU A 353 -5.40 -29.29 -1.48
CA GLU A 353 -5.57 -27.90 -1.94
C GLU A 353 -6.70 -27.13 -1.22
N GLY A 354 -7.50 -27.80 -0.38
CA GLY A 354 -8.68 -27.21 0.26
C GLY A 354 -9.85 -26.95 -0.71
N LEU A 355 -9.81 -27.52 -1.92
CA LEU A 355 -10.82 -27.27 -2.96
C LEU A 355 -12.19 -27.84 -2.58
N LEU A 356 -12.21 -29.01 -1.93
CA LEU A 356 -13.45 -29.62 -1.45
C LEU A 356 -14.16 -28.75 -0.40
N ASP A 357 -13.40 -28.07 0.47
CA ASP A 357 -13.96 -27.16 1.46
C ASP A 357 -14.54 -25.92 0.79
N ILE A 358 -13.83 -25.34 -0.20
CA ILE A 358 -14.34 -24.23 -0.99
C ILE A 358 -15.64 -24.63 -1.70
N TYR A 359 -15.68 -25.81 -2.33
CA TYR A 359 -16.86 -26.31 -3.03
C TYR A 359 -18.05 -26.51 -2.07
N ARG A 360 -17.83 -27.16 -0.92
CA ARG A 360 -18.88 -27.36 0.10
C ARG A 360 -19.43 -26.03 0.63
N ARG A 361 -18.56 -25.03 0.80
CA ARG A 361 -18.95 -23.68 1.27
C ARG A 361 -19.72 -22.89 0.22
N THR A 362 -19.32 -22.99 -1.05
CA THR A 362 -19.94 -22.23 -2.15
C THR A 362 -21.22 -22.86 -2.69
N ARG A 363 -21.56 -24.09 -2.26
CA ARG A 363 -22.82 -24.75 -2.60
C ARG A 363 -24.04 -23.91 -2.20
N TYR A 364 -23.96 -23.22 -1.07
CA TYR A 364 -25.02 -22.35 -0.56
C TYR A 364 -24.46 -20.98 -0.20
N TYR A 365 -25.35 -20.00 -0.09
CA TYR A 365 -24.95 -18.66 0.36
C TYR A 365 -24.61 -18.65 1.86
N GLU A 366 -23.45 -18.10 2.21
CA GLU A 366 -23.03 -17.86 3.60
C GLU A 366 -23.31 -16.40 3.98
N LYS A 367 -23.92 -16.17 5.15
CA LYS A 367 -24.23 -14.82 5.63
C LYS A 367 -22.95 -14.07 6.04
N PRO A 368 -22.85 -12.73 5.90
CA PRO A 368 -21.61 -11.99 6.18
C PRO A 368 -21.08 -12.10 7.62
N TYR A 369 -21.94 -12.29 8.62
CA TYR A 369 -21.48 -12.50 10.00
C TYR A 369 -20.92 -13.92 10.22
N GLN A 370 -21.51 -14.94 9.58
CA GLN A 370 -21.00 -16.32 9.61
C GLN A 370 -19.62 -16.38 8.94
N GLN A 371 -19.47 -15.72 7.79
CA GLN A 371 -18.19 -15.62 7.08
C GLN A 371 -17.11 -14.93 7.94
N ARG A 372 -17.44 -13.81 8.61
CA ARG A 372 -16.51 -13.12 9.52
C ARG A 372 -16.09 -14.00 10.69
N ASN A 373 -17.04 -14.70 11.32
CA ASN A 373 -16.75 -15.63 12.42
C ASN A 373 -15.87 -16.78 11.96
N ARG A 374 -16.12 -17.34 10.77
CA ARG A 374 -15.28 -18.38 10.17
C ARG A 374 -13.87 -17.87 9.89
N LEU A 375 -13.72 -16.71 9.25
CA LEU A 375 -12.41 -16.14 8.97
C LEU A 375 -11.62 -15.91 10.27
N SER A 376 -12.29 -15.39 11.30
CA SER A 376 -11.71 -15.24 12.64
C SER A 376 -11.25 -16.58 13.20
N TYR A 377 -12.07 -17.63 13.08
CA TYR A 377 -11.71 -18.98 13.52
C TYR A 377 -10.54 -19.57 12.71
N GLU A 378 -10.50 -19.39 11.39
CA GLU A 378 -9.40 -19.84 10.52
C GLU A 378 -8.09 -19.16 10.87
N ILE A 379 -8.12 -17.85 11.15
CA ILE A 379 -6.95 -17.08 11.62
C ILE A 379 -6.48 -17.60 12.98
N CYS A 380 -7.38 -17.74 13.96
CA CYS A 380 -7.01 -18.28 15.27
C CYS A 380 -6.45 -19.70 15.18
N LYS A 381 -7.06 -20.56 14.35
CA LYS A 381 -6.59 -21.93 14.11
C LYS A 381 -5.22 -21.94 13.43
N ALA A 382 -4.95 -21.03 12.48
CA ALA A 382 -3.65 -20.93 11.82
C ALA A 382 -2.55 -20.50 12.80
N ILE A 383 -2.81 -19.47 13.62
CA ILE A 383 -1.89 -19.00 14.66
C ILE A 383 -1.61 -20.13 15.66
N TYR A 384 -2.65 -20.82 16.13
CA TYR A 384 -2.52 -21.96 17.03
C TYR A 384 -1.70 -23.09 16.41
N ASN A 385 -1.97 -23.46 15.15
CA ASN A 385 -1.22 -24.52 14.46
C ASN A 385 0.25 -24.15 14.28
N GLU A 386 0.53 -22.89 13.96
CA GLU A 386 1.90 -22.40 13.86
C GLU A 386 2.63 -22.50 15.19
N ASP A 387 2.00 -22.04 16.28
CA ASP A 387 2.60 -22.08 17.61
C ASP A 387 2.77 -23.52 18.12
N MET A 388 1.78 -24.39 17.92
CA MET A 388 1.88 -25.81 18.25
C MET A 388 2.98 -26.51 17.45
N ARG A 389 3.15 -26.20 16.16
CA ARG A 389 4.28 -26.72 15.37
C ARG A 389 5.62 -26.30 15.94
N ARG A 390 5.76 -25.02 16.35
CA ARG A 390 6.98 -24.52 17.00
C ARG A 390 7.24 -25.22 18.34
N LYS A 391 6.19 -25.41 19.15
CA LYS A 391 6.27 -26.13 20.42
C LYS A 391 6.68 -27.59 20.21
N ILE A 392 6.05 -28.30 19.27
CA ILE A 392 6.41 -29.67 18.92
C ILE A 392 7.87 -29.73 18.46
N ALA A 393 8.29 -28.87 17.53
CA ALA A 393 9.66 -28.83 17.05
C ALA A 393 10.68 -28.56 18.17
N LEU A 394 10.32 -27.72 19.15
CA LEU A 394 11.14 -27.46 20.33
C LEU A 394 11.22 -28.70 21.23
N VAL A 395 10.09 -29.35 21.50
CA VAL A 395 10.03 -30.57 22.33
C VAL A 395 10.77 -31.71 21.65
N THR A 396 10.56 -31.99 20.37
CA THR A 396 11.27 -33.04 19.63
C THR A 396 12.77 -32.78 19.57
N ARG A 397 13.19 -31.52 19.44
CA ARG A 397 14.62 -31.16 19.50
C ARG A 397 15.24 -31.40 20.88
N LYS A 398 14.47 -31.18 21.95
CA LYS A 398 14.94 -31.36 23.34
C LYS A 398 14.80 -32.81 23.83
N ASN A 399 13.79 -33.54 23.36
CA ASN A 399 13.56 -34.93 23.70
C ASN A 399 14.50 -35.82 22.88
N ARG A 400 15.75 -35.93 23.35
CA ARG A 400 16.73 -36.86 22.79
C ARG A 400 16.38 -38.28 23.28
N ALA A 401 16.38 -39.27 22.39
CA ALA A 401 16.13 -40.68 22.77
C ALA A 401 17.15 -41.18 23.80
N ASP A 402 18.38 -40.67 23.72
CA ASP A 402 19.44 -40.88 24.69
C ASP A 402 19.70 -39.57 25.47
N ARG A 403 19.69 -39.65 26.81
CA ARG A 403 19.96 -38.52 27.69
C ARG A 403 21.45 -38.14 27.70
N TRP A 404 22.35 -39.09 27.38
CA TRP A 404 23.81 -38.97 27.49
C TRP A 404 24.54 -39.55 26.26
N PRO A 405 24.48 -38.88 25.09
CA PRO A 405 25.11 -39.37 23.87
C PRO A 405 26.61 -39.61 24.09
N GLY A 406 27.05 -40.86 23.89
CA GLY A 406 28.45 -41.27 23.97
C GLY A 406 28.85 -42.12 25.19
N GLN A 407 27.90 -42.57 26.02
CA GLN A 407 28.16 -43.58 27.06
C GLN A 407 27.88 -45.00 26.53
N TYR A 408 28.79 -45.49 25.67
CA TYR A 408 28.98 -46.92 25.46
C TYR A 408 30.46 -47.24 25.60
#